data_AF-A0A2A2M150-F1
#
_entry.id   AF-A0A2A2M150-F1
#
_cell.length_a   1.000
_cell.length_b   1.000
_cell.length_c   1.000
_cell.angle_alpha   90.00
_cell.angle_beta   90.00
_cell.angle_gamma   90.00
#
_symmetry.space_group_name_H-M   'P 1'
#
loop_
_entity.id
_entity.type
_entity.pdbx_description
1 polymer ?
#
loop_
_entity_poly.entity_id
_entity_poly.type
_entity_poly.pdbx_seq_one_letter_code
_entity_poly.pdbx_strand_id
1 'polypeptide(L)'
;MRYSSRIIFLCIFAAFILGVILMLYIIISTSSISYKSRIKNFDVISAFRRKSKPNTKVSLLTIRKCLDLLPQPNFTSLIIDTEILQNIIENKCRKVSRAIKIALHDKMYQELKRSDQLGRKFSIANFSYPEDTDYMRFHDDETGRFARIIPRIKIRSCGEYQVPADILLFLEYWKRSRYIDCLNLTVERKPMEQVLDPVISVMHLAELRNMFVSFNMYPLLNGGTLLGWYRECSVIPHTTDLDFSVKYDEFDISIIEEFWKPSTKFLMNRRLGMPNDSFEITVSPVDNPGYPIDVFVMYDETNHSYVSGTNHIGMKFRYKYPLYDRYCSADLKGKLFWITCDPEGVVKVNEY
;
A
#
# COMPACT_ATOMS: atom_id res chain seq x y z
N MET A 1 9.58 24.30 70.33
CA MET A 1 10.09 23.45 69.22
C MET A 1 8.97 22.92 68.29
N ARG A 2 8.06 23.76 67.77
CA ARG A 2 7.05 23.33 66.76
C ARG A 2 7.08 24.15 65.46
N TYR A 3 7.81 25.25 65.42
CA TYR A 3 7.97 26.10 64.23
C TYR A 3 9.05 25.57 63.26
N SER A 4 10.11 24.94 63.77
CA SER A 4 11.24 24.49 62.95
C SER A 4 10.87 23.33 61.99
N SER A 5 10.08 22.35 62.43
CA SER A 5 9.67 21.22 61.57
C SER A 5 8.73 21.60 60.43
N ARG A 6 7.91 22.65 60.58
CA ARG A 6 7.03 23.13 59.49
C ARG A 6 7.82 23.82 58.39
N ILE A 7 8.82 24.61 58.75
CA ILE A 7 9.70 25.29 57.79
C ILE A 7 10.53 24.25 57.02
N ILE A 8 11.07 23.26 57.72
CA ILE A 8 11.82 22.16 57.07
C ILE A 8 10.93 21.39 56.09
N PHE A 9 9.69 21.07 56.47
CA PHE A 9 8.75 20.37 55.58
C PHE A 9 8.37 21.21 54.34
N LEU A 10 8.15 22.51 54.51
CA LEU A 10 7.90 23.45 53.40
C LEU A 10 9.10 23.55 52.45
N CYS A 11 10.33 23.58 52.97
CA CYS A 11 11.54 23.61 52.16
C CYS A 11 11.74 22.31 51.37
N ILE A 12 11.48 21.14 51.99
CA ILE A 12 11.57 19.84 51.31
C ILE A 12 10.50 19.72 50.21
N PHE A 13 9.27 20.15 50.50
CA PHE A 13 8.18 20.11 49.53
C PHE A 13 8.44 21.06 48.34
N ALA A 14 8.95 22.26 48.60
CA ALA A 14 9.34 23.21 47.55
C ALA A 14 10.49 22.66 46.68
N ALA A 15 11.49 22.02 47.29
CA ALA A 15 12.59 21.39 46.56
C ALA A 15 12.11 20.22 45.67
N PHE A 16 11.15 19.42 46.16
CA PHE A 16 10.54 18.35 45.38
C PHE A 16 9.76 18.89 44.16
N ILE A 17 8.95 19.94 44.36
CA ILE A 17 8.22 20.58 43.25
C ILE A 17 9.19 21.19 42.23
N LEU A 18 10.27 21.87 42.67
CA LEU A 18 11.29 22.37 41.75
C LEU A 18 11.96 21.23 40.96
N GLY A 19 12.24 20.09 41.61
CA GLY A 19 12.80 18.92 40.96
C GLY A 19 11.88 18.34 39.87
N VAL A 20 10.58 18.26 40.15
CA VAL A 20 9.57 17.80 39.17
C VAL A 20 9.45 18.78 38.00
N ILE A 21 9.42 20.09 38.27
CA ILE A 21 9.37 21.13 37.22
C ILE A 21 10.63 21.08 36.35
N LEU A 22 11.81 20.91 36.95
CA LEU A 22 13.07 20.81 36.22
C LEU A 22 13.11 19.55 35.35
N MET A 23 12.64 18.40 35.87
CA MET A 23 12.50 17.16 35.10
C MET A 23 11.55 17.33 33.91
N LEU A 24 10.37 17.93 34.12
CA LEU A 24 9.43 18.22 33.04
C LEU A 24 10.04 19.19 32.01
N TYR A 25 10.75 20.22 32.46
CA TYR A 25 11.45 21.15 31.57
C TYR A 25 12.56 20.48 30.76
N ILE A 26 13.31 19.55 31.35
CA ILE A 26 14.33 18.75 30.65
C ILE A 26 13.67 17.84 29.62
N ILE A 27 12.56 17.17 29.95
CA ILE A 27 11.81 16.32 29.00
C ILE A 27 11.25 17.17 27.83
N ILE A 28 10.69 18.34 28.13
CA ILE A 28 10.14 19.25 27.11
C ILE A 28 11.26 19.86 26.24
N SER A 29 12.39 20.25 26.84
CA SER A 29 13.52 20.82 26.10
C SER A 29 14.25 19.78 25.24
N THR A 30 14.46 18.57 25.75
CA THR A 30 15.07 17.47 24.97
C THR A 30 14.17 17.00 23.83
N SER A 31 12.86 16.89 24.06
CA SER A 31 11.89 16.61 22.98
C SER A 31 11.84 17.75 21.96
N SER A 32 11.90 19.02 22.38
CA SER A 32 11.96 20.19 21.49
C SER A 32 13.24 20.25 20.66
N ILE A 33 14.39 19.90 21.24
CA ILE A 33 15.69 19.85 20.54
C ILE A 33 15.70 18.70 19.52
N SER A 34 15.23 17.52 19.91
CA SER A 34 15.07 16.37 19.01
C SER A 34 14.13 16.72 17.84
N TYR A 35 13.01 17.38 18.12
CA TYR A 35 12.08 17.88 17.12
C TYR A 35 12.72 18.91 16.18
N LYS A 36 13.45 19.89 16.70
CA LYS A 36 14.16 20.91 15.89
C LYS A 36 15.29 20.32 15.03
N SER A 37 16.03 19.34 15.53
CA SER A 37 17.05 18.63 14.76
C SER A 37 16.43 17.82 13.61
N ARG A 38 15.30 17.16 13.85
CA ARG A 38 14.51 16.47 12.81
C ARG A 38 14.00 17.44 11.74
N ILE A 39 13.54 18.63 12.12
CA ILE A 39 13.11 19.69 11.18
C ILE A 39 14.28 20.17 10.30
N LYS A 40 15.48 20.39 10.84
CA LYS A 40 16.63 20.81 10.02
C LYS A 40 17.03 19.77 8.96
N ASN A 41 16.96 18.47 9.28
CA ASN A 41 17.18 17.41 8.30
C ASN A 41 16.06 17.33 7.26
N PHE A 42 14.87 17.85 7.59
CA PHE A 42 13.72 17.93 6.68
C PHE A 42 13.86 19.06 5.65
N ASP A 43 14.48 20.19 5.99
CA ASP A 43 14.70 21.28 5.03
C ASP A 43 15.60 20.84 3.84
N VAL A 44 16.58 19.97 4.08
CA VAL A 44 17.42 19.36 3.02
C VAL A 44 16.61 18.39 2.12
N ILE A 45 15.55 17.78 2.68
CA ILE A 45 14.64 16.87 1.98
C ILE A 45 13.61 17.65 1.15
N SER A 46 13.20 18.84 1.59
CA SER A 46 12.17 19.64 0.92
C SER A 46 12.52 20.03 -0.52
N ALA A 47 13.80 19.93 -0.91
CA ALA A 47 14.28 20.09 -2.28
C ALA A 47 14.02 18.87 -3.19
N PHE A 48 13.61 17.72 -2.63
CA PHE A 48 13.32 16.49 -3.38
C PHE A 48 11.83 16.34 -3.68
N ARG A 49 11.56 15.93 -4.93
CA ARG A 49 10.28 15.64 -5.62
C ARG A 49 9.03 15.51 -4.71
N ARG A 50 8.46 16.63 -4.26
CA ARG A 50 7.07 16.68 -3.79
C ARG A 50 6.16 16.51 -4.99
N LYS A 51 5.36 15.45 -5.04
CA LYS A 51 4.37 15.31 -6.10
C LYS A 51 3.08 15.97 -5.66
N SER A 52 2.63 16.96 -6.42
CA SER A 52 1.28 17.49 -6.23
C SER A 52 0.29 16.33 -6.45
N LYS A 53 -0.51 16.01 -5.45
CA LYS A 53 -1.62 15.07 -5.61
C LYS A 53 -2.55 15.63 -6.69
N PRO A 54 -2.74 14.94 -7.83
CA PRO A 54 -3.64 15.44 -8.87
C PRO A 54 -5.04 15.64 -8.29
N ASN A 55 -5.72 16.72 -8.68
CA ASN A 55 -7.11 16.92 -8.28
C ASN A 55 -7.99 15.94 -9.08
N THR A 56 -8.29 14.79 -8.48
CA THR A 56 -8.91 13.64 -9.14
C THR A 56 -10.44 13.63 -9.10
N LYS A 57 -11.06 14.64 -8.49
CA LYS A 57 -12.52 14.66 -8.30
C LYS A 57 -13.25 15.07 -9.59
N VAL A 58 -13.73 14.07 -10.32
CA VAL A 58 -14.67 14.29 -11.42
C VAL A 58 -16.07 14.58 -10.87
N SER A 59 -16.73 15.62 -11.41
CA SER A 59 -18.08 16.01 -11.00
C SER A 59 -19.11 14.95 -11.41
N LEU A 60 -20.18 14.80 -10.61
CA LEU A 60 -21.29 13.90 -10.95
C LEU A 60 -21.97 14.30 -12.28
N LEU A 61 -22.01 15.60 -12.58
CA LEU A 61 -22.55 16.10 -13.84
C LEU A 61 -21.71 15.64 -15.04
N THR A 62 -20.39 15.70 -14.93
CA THR A 62 -19.47 15.21 -15.96
C THR A 62 -19.64 13.71 -16.17
N ILE A 63 -19.67 12.93 -15.08
CA ILE A 63 -19.90 11.48 -15.14
C ILE A 63 -21.21 11.20 -15.88
N ARG A 64 -22.33 11.81 -15.45
CA ARG A 64 -23.64 11.57 -16.05
C ARG A 64 -23.67 11.90 -17.54
N LYS A 65 -23.14 13.05 -17.95
CA LYS A 65 -23.03 13.45 -19.37
C LYS A 65 -22.31 12.40 -20.21
N CYS A 66 -21.28 11.78 -19.67
CA CYS A 66 -20.54 10.72 -20.35
C CYS A 66 -21.33 9.42 -20.45
N LEU A 67 -21.99 9.02 -19.37
CA LEU A 67 -22.78 7.79 -19.30
C LEU A 67 -24.03 7.84 -20.19
N ASP A 68 -24.64 9.01 -20.35
CA ASP A 68 -25.80 9.22 -21.23
C ASP A 68 -25.47 8.96 -22.72
N LEU A 69 -24.18 8.96 -23.10
CA LEU A 69 -23.72 8.64 -24.46
C LEU A 69 -23.53 7.13 -24.72
N LEU A 70 -23.62 6.31 -23.68
CA LEU A 70 -23.40 4.87 -23.75
C LEU A 70 -24.74 4.12 -23.92
N PRO A 71 -24.75 2.91 -24.51
CA PRO A 71 -25.89 2.00 -24.42
C PRO A 71 -26.31 1.80 -22.97
N GLN A 72 -27.60 1.92 -22.64
CA GLN A 72 -28.07 1.74 -21.28
C GLN A 72 -28.32 0.24 -21.00
N PRO A 73 -27.75 -0.33 -19.92
CA PRO A 73 -28.08 -1.68 -19.48
C PRO A 73 -29.45 -1.68 -18.79
N ASN A 74 -30.13 -2.83 -18.80
CA ASN A 74 -31.40 -3.03 -18.08
C ASN A 74 -31.18 -3.57 -16.65
N PHE A 75 -29.95 -3.45 -16.16
CA PHE A 75 -29.48 -3.99 -14.90
C PHE A 75 -28.32 -3.16 -14.39
N THR A 76 -28.16 -3.12 -13.07
CA THR A 76 -27.09 -2.36 -12.44
C THR A 76 -25.73 -3.00 -12.71
N SER A 77 -24.77 -2.22 -13.21
CA SER A 77 -23.46 -2.74 -13.62
C SER A 77 -22.32 -1.75 -13.35
N LEU A 78 -21.17 -2.26 -12.90
CA LEU A 78 -19.97 -1.46 -12.67
C LEU A 78 -19.20 -1.27 -13.97
N ILE A 79 -18.89 -0.03 -14.34
CA ILE A 79 -18.02 0.24 -15.48
C ILE A 79 -16.57 -0.09 -15.11
N ILE A 80 -15.98 -1.00 -15.87
CA ILE A 80 -14.56 -1.39 -15.77
C ILE A 80 -13.80 -1.15 -17.08
N ASP A 81 -14.45 -0.51 -18.05
CA ASP A 81 -13.86 -0.11 -19.32
C ASP A 81 -12.89 1.05 -19.13
N THR A 82 -11.59 0.76 -19.15
CA THR A 82 -10.54 1.73 -18.81
C THR A 82 -10.52 2.92 -19.78
N GLU A 83 -10.86 2.73 -21.05
CA GLU A 83 -10.92 3.83 -22.03
C GLU A 83 -12.07 4.80 -21.68
N ILE A 84 -13.24 4.27 -21.35
CA ILE A 84 -14.38 5.09 -20.94
C ILE A 84 -14.08 5.84 -19.64
N LEU A 85 -13.52 5.14 -18.65
CA LEU A 85 -13.13 5.74 -17.38
C LEU A 85 -12.09 6.86 -17.58
N GLN A 86 -11.12 6.67 -18.48
CA GLN A 86 -10.16 7.71 -18.84
C GLN A 86 -10.84 8.89 -19.54
N ASN A 87 -11.76 8.64 -20.49
CA ASN A 87 -12.51 9.69 -21.17
C ASN A 87 -13.37 10.53 -20.20
N ILE A 88 -13.90 9.91 -19.13
CA ILE A 88 -14.64 10.61 -18.07
C ILE A 88 -13.71 11.58 -17.32
N ILE A 89 -12.49 11.15 -16.98
CA ILE A 89 -11.49 12.00 -16.32
C ILE A 89 -11.10 13.18 -17.21
N GLU A 90 -10.88 12.91 -18.50
CA GLU A 90 -10.46 13.92 -19.48
C GLU A 90 -11.60 14.79 -20.01
N ASN A 91 -12.85 14.48 -19.63
CA ASN A 91 -14.06 15.10 -20.18
C ASN A 91 -14.12 15.03 -21.73
N LYS A 92 -13.66 13.91 -22.32
CA LYS A 92 -13.63 13.63 -23.77
C LYS A 92 -14.62 12.53 -24.16
N CYS A 93 -15.81 12.59 -23.61
CA CYS A 93 -16.80 11.53 -23.75
C CYS A 93 -17.44 11.54 -25.15
N ARG A 94 -17.58 10.34 -25.72
CA ARG A 94 -18.08 10.12 -27.09
C ARG A 94 -18.94 8.87 -27.12
N LYS A 95 -19.81 8.77 -28.12
CA LYS A 95 -20.55 7.53 -28.40
C LYS A 95 -19.55 6.41 -28.71
N VAL A 96 -19.84 5.21 -28.20
CA VAL A 96 -19.02 4.02 -28.38
C VAL A 96 -19.80 3.02 -29.24
N SER A 97 -19.20 2.55 -30.33
CA SER A 97 -19.81 1.57 -31.26
C SER A 97 -19.44 0.12 -30.96
N ARG A 98 -18.38 -0.10 -30.16
CA ARG A 98 -17.96 -1.42 -29.69
C ARG A 98 -18.71 -1.83 -28.42
N ALA A 99 -18.62 -3.11 -28.07
CA ALA A 99 -19.07 -3.58 -26.78
C ALA A 99 -18.32 -2.86 -25.65
N ILE A 100 -19.05 -2.48 -24.60
CA ILE A 100 -18.49 -1.77 -23.43
C ILE A 100 -18.20 -2.78 -22.33
N LYS A 101 -17.04 -2.64 -21.68
CA LYS A 101 -16.69 -3.53 -20.58
C LYS A 101 -17.34 -3.13 -19.26
N ILE A 102 -18.18 -4.02 -18.74
CA ILE A 102 -18.87 -3.86 -17.45
C ILE A 102 -18.62 -5.08 -16.56
N ALA A 103 -18.82 -4.90 -15.26
CA ALA A 103 -18.75 -5.96 -14.28
C ALA A 103 -20.07 -6.06 -13.51
N LEU A 104 -20.55 -7.28 -13.34
CA LEU A 104 -21.75 -7.61 -12.58
C LEU A 104 -21.36 -8.33 -11.29
N HIS A 105 -22.13 -8.12 -10.22
CA HIS A 105 -21.95 -8.94 -9.02
C HIS A 105 -22.24 -10.42 -9.38
N ASP A 106 -21.42 -11.35 -8.88
CA ASP A 106 -21.44 -12.76 -9.33
C ASP A 106 -22.84 -13.40 -9.28
N LYS A 107 -23.60 -13.18 -8.20
CA LYS A 107 -25.00 -13.66 -8.12
C LYS A 107 -25.87 -13.18 -9.29
N MET A 108 -25.83 -11.88 -9.60
CA MET A 108 -26.59 -11.30 -10.72
C MET A 108 -26.08 -11.79 -12.06
N TYR A 109 -24.76 -11.95 -12.21
CA TYR A 109 -24.16 -12.50 -13.41
C TYR A 109 -24.69 -13.91 -13.70
N GLN A 110 -24.69 -14.80 -12.70
CA GLN A 110 -25.18 -16.18 -12.87
C GLN A 110 -26.67 -16.22 -13.21
N GLU A 111 -27.48 -15.35 -12.61
CA GLU A 111 -28.92 -15.24 -12.90
C GLU A 111 -29.17 -14.81 -14.36
N LEU A 112 -28.55 -13.72 -14.81
CA LEU A 112 -28.71 -13.18 -16.16
C LEU A 112 -28.12 -14.09 -17.24
N LYS A 113 -27.05 -14.83 -16.92
CA LYS A 113 -26.46 -15.83 -17.81
C LYS A 113 -27.41 -17.00 -18.05
N ARG A 114 -28.09 -17.48 -17.02
CA ARG A 114 -29.07 -18.59 -17.12
C ARG A 114 -30.31 -18.21 -17.91
N SER A 115 -30.72 -16.93 -17.86
CA SER A 115 -31.90 -16.42 -18.56
C SER A 115 -31.62 -15.90 -19.98
N ASP A 116 -30.38 -16.03 -20.48
CA ASP A 116 -29.93 -15.50 -21.79
C ASP A 116 -30.20 -13.98 -21.95
N GLN A 117 -30.08 -13.23 -20.86
CA GLN A 117 -30.33 -11.78 -20.83
C GLN A 117 -29.05 -10.93 -20.99
N LEU A 118 -27.90 -11.59 -21.18
CA LEU A 118 -26.63 -10.93 -21.42
C LEU A 118 -26.58 -10.42 -22.87
N GLY A 119 -26.92 -9.15 -23.06
CA GLY A 119 -26.93 -8.53 -24.39
C GLY A 119 -25.53 -8.36 -24.99
N ARG A 120 -25.42 -8.44 -26.33
CA ARG A 120 -24.14 -8.32 -27.09
C ARG A 120 -23.50 -6.93 -27.09
N LYS A 121 -24.16 -5.93 -26.51
CA LYS A 121 -23.63 -4.55 -26.41
C LYS A 121 -22.58 -4.41 -25.30
N PHE A 122 -22.43 -5.44 -24.47
CA PHE A 122 -21.56 -5.42 -23.30
C PHE A 122 -20.58 -6.60 -23.34
N SER A 123 -19.35 -6.31 -22.95
CA SER A 123 -18.35 -7.29 -22.57
C SER A 123 -18.42 -7.42 -21.06
N ILE A 124 -18.77 -8.60 -20.55
CA ILE A 124 -19.21 -8.77 -19.17
C ILE A 124 -18.19 -9.58 -18.38
N ALA A 125 -17.66 -8.95 -17.33
CA ALA A 125 -16.98 -9.62 -16.23
C ALA A 125 -17.96 -9.84 -15.07
N ASN A 126 -17.65 -10.77 -14.18
CA ASN A 126 -18.28 -10.84 -12.87
C ASN A 126 -17.29 -10.44 -11.77
N PHE A 127 -17.82 -10.03 -10.62
CA PHE A 127 -17.03 -9.77 -9.44
C PHE A 127 -17.71 -10.23 -8.15
N SER A 128 -16.91 -10.50 -7.14
CA SER A 128 -17.35 -10.87 -5.81
C SER A 128 -16.52 -10.16 -4.74
N TYR A 129 -17.03 -10.22 -3.51
CA TYR A 129 -16.32 -9.80 -2.31
C TYR A 129 -15.99 -11.05 -1.49
N PRO A 130 -14.81 -11.66 -1.67
CA PRO A 130 -14.45 -12.83 -0.89
C PRO A 130 -14.46 -12.51 0.62
N GLU A 131 -14.93 -13.46 1.43
CA GLU A 131 -15.01 -13.32 2.88
C GLU A 131 -13.61 -13.13 3.49
N ASP A 132 -13.53 -12.34 4.56
CA ASP A 132 -12.29 -12.03 5.29
C ASP A 132 -11.16 -11.39 4.47
N THR A 133 -11.45 -10.95 3.24
CA THR A 133 -10.49 -10.27 2.37
C THR A 133 -10.68 -8.76 2.29
N ASP A 134 -9.59 -8.02 2.03
CA ASP A 134 -9.64 -6.57 1.80
C ASP A 134 -9.77 -6.16 0.32
N TYR A 135 -10.02 -7.12 -0.56
CA TYR A 135 -10.11 -6.92 -2.01
C TYR A 135 -11.44 -7.37 -2.60
N MET A 136 -11.66 -6.96 -3.84
CA MET A 136 -12.68 -7.47 -4.75
C MET A 136 -12.00 -8.41 -5.73
N ARG A 137 -12.66 -9.52 -6.08
CA ARG A 137 -12.18 -10.46 -7.09
C ARG A 137 -13.03 -10.35 -8.34
N PHE A 138 -12.38 -10.25 -9.50
CA PHE A 138 -13.02 -10.19 -10.81
C PHE A 138 -12.62 -11.41 -11.63
N HIS A 139 -13.58 -11.98 -12.34
CA HIS A 139 -13.31 -12.97 -13.39
C HIS A 139 -13.84 -12.43 -14.72
N ASP A 140 -13.00 -12.55 -15.74
CA ASP A 140 -13.27 -12.05 -17.08
C ASP A 140 -13.54 -13.25 -17.98
N ASP A 141 -14.83 -13.58 -18.16
CA ASP A 141 -15.28 -14.72 -18.94
C ASP A 141 -14.80 -14.66 -20.40
N GLU A 142 -14.54 -13.47 -20.96
CA GLU A 142 -14.17 -13.32 -22.36
C GLU A 142 -12.73 -13.71 -22.67
N THR A 143 -11.80 -13.48 -21.74
CA THR A 143 -10.41 -13.87 -21.95
C THR A 143 -10.09 -15.19 -21.28
N GLY A 144 -10.71 -15.48 -20.12
CA GLY A 144 -10.39 -16.65 -19.30
C GLY A 144 -8.91 -16.73 -18.88
N ARG A 145 -8.11 -15.67 -19.13
CA ARG A 145 -6.64 -15.74 -19.07
C ARG A 145 -6.11 -15.61 -17.64
N PHE A 146 -6.79 -14.84 -16.80
CA PHE A 146 -6.40 -14.64 -15.41
C PHE A 146 -7.53 -13.99 -14.61
N ALA A 147 -7.61 -14.32 -13.32
CA ALA A 147 -8.42 -13.56 -12.38
C ALA A 147 -7.75 -12.22 -12.07
N ARG A 148 -8.54 -11.25 -11.60
CA ARG A 148 -8.03 -9.97 -11.11
C ARG A 148 -8.46 -9.75 -9.67
N ILE A 149 -7.59 -9.16 -8.87
CA ILE A 149 -7.95 -8.63 -7.56
C ILE A 149 -7.52 -7.17 -7.44
N ILE A 150 -8.38 -6.35 -6.85
CA ILE A 150 -8.12 -4.94 -6.53
C ILE A 150 -8.59 -4.65 -5.10
N PRO A 151 -7.98 -3.70 -4.39
CA PRO A 151 -8.50 -3.26 -3.10
C PRO A 151 -9.99 -2.86 -3.22
N ARG A 152 -10.78 -3.09 -2.17
CA ARG A 152 -12.18 -2.68 -2.14
C ARG A 152 -12.31 -1.18 -2.41
N ILE A 153 -13.17 -0.82 -3.37
CA ILE A 153 -13.39 0.58 -3.79
C ILE A 153 -14.76 1.07 -3.34
N LYS A 154 -14.87 2.39 -3.16
CA LYS A 154 -16.19 3.05 -3.08
C LYS A 154 -16.76 3.17 -4.49
N ILE A 155 -18.03 2.83 -4.64
CA ILE A 155 -18.77 2.88 -5.90
C ILE A 155 -19.86 3.96 -5.80
N ARG A 156 -20.10 4.67 -6.90
CA ARG A 156 -21.20 5.65 -7.04
C ARG A 156 -22.17 5.15 -8.10
N SER A 157 -23.46 5.19 -7.80
CA SER A 157 -24.52 4.87 -8.77
C SER A 157 -24.90 6.11 -9.58
N CYS A 158 -25.13 5.93 -10.87
CA CYS A 158 -25.62 6.92 -11.81
C CYS A 158 -26.56 6.23 -12.81
N GLY A 159 -27.84 6.14 -12.44
CA GLY A 159 -28.79 5.25 -13.13
C GLY A 159 -28.38 3.78 -12.93
N GLU A 160 -28.48 2.98 -13.99
CA GLU A 160 -28.06 1.58 -14.00
C GLU A 160 -26.54 1.38 -14.08
N TYR A 161 -25.79 2.47 -14.22
CA TYR A 161 -24.34 2.42 -14.17
C TYR A 161 -23.82 2.69 -12.77
N GLN A 162 -22.85 1.89 -12.37
CA GLN A 162 -22.00 2.09 -11.21
C GLN A 162 -20.61 2.51 -11.70
N VAL A 163 -20.00 3.48 -11.03
CA VAL A 163 -18.67 4.02 -11.38
C VAL A 163 -17.81 4.11 -10.12
N PRO A 164 -16.50 3.80 -10.19
CA PRO A 164 -15.59 4.04 -9.08
C PRO A 164 -15.66 5.50 -8.59
N ALA A 165 -15.73 5.70 -7.28
CA ALA A 165 -15.80 7.03 -6.69
C ALA A 165 -14.51 7.85 -6.89
N ASP A 166 -13.38 7.14 -6.99
CA ASP A 166 -12.08 7.67 -7.40
C ASP A 166 -11.62 6.87 -8.63
N ILE A 167 -11.86 7.44 -9.81
CA ILE A 167 -11.61 6.75 -11.09
C ILE A 167 -10.11 6.57 -11.32
N LEU A 168 -9.30 7.57 -10.97
CA LEU A 168 -7.85 7.50 -11.15
C LEU A 168 -7.23 6.42 -10.26
N LEU A 169 -7.62 6.37 -8.98
CA LEU A 169 -7.15 5.31 -8.09
C LEU A 169 -7.59 3.92 -8.57
N PHE A 170 -8.83 3.79 -9.07
CA PHE A 170 -9.30 2.54 -9.65
C PHE A 170 -8.45 2.11 -10.86
N LEU A 171 -8.10 3.02 -11.76
CA LEU A 171 -7.26 2.71 -12.92
C LEU A 171 -5.86 2.25 -12.49
N GLU A 172 -5.28 2.87 -11.46
CA GLU A 172 -4.00 2.42 -10.90
C GLU A 172 -4.10 1.03 -10.27
N TYR A 173 -5.17 0.71 -9.56
CA TYR A 173 -5.41 -0.66 -9.09
C TYR A 173 -5.62 -1.64 -10.25
N TRP A 174 -6.41 -1.26 -11.24
CA TRP A 174 -6.75 -2.10 -12.38
C TRP A 174 -5.52 -2.45 -13.22
N LYS A 175 -4.62 -1.49 -13.42
CA LYS A 175 -3.31 -1.68 -14.08
C LYS A 175 -2.49 -2.79 -13.42
N ARG A 176 -2.60 -2.94 -12.09
CA ARG A 176 -1.80 -3.87 -11.28
C ARG A 176 -2.57 -5.13 -10.87
N SER A 177 -3.80 -5.28 -11.35
CA SER A 177 -4.78 -6.20 -10.77
C SER A 177 -4.61 -7.67 -11.12
N ARG A 178 -3.73 -8.03 -12.07
CA ARG A 178 -3.57 -9.43 -12.51
C ARG A 178 -3.17 -10.29 -11.30
N TYR A 179 -4.03 -11.24 -10.96
CA TYR A 179 -3.83 -12.10 -9.79
C TYR A 179 -2.83 -13.21 -10.11
N ILE A 180 -1.92 -13.48 -9.18
CA ILE A 180 -0.97 -14.59 -9.20
C ILE A 180 -1.08 -15.35 -7.88
N ASP A 181 -1.14 -16.67 -7.97
CA ASP A 181 -1.07 -17.56 -6.81
C ASP A 181 0.38 -17.82 -6.40
N CYS A 182 0.59 -17.94 -5.08
CA CYS A 182 1.81 -18.50 -4.51
C CYS A 182 1.91 -20.02 -4.77
N LEU A 183 3.08 -20.60 -4.58
CA LEU A 183 3.34 -22.04 -4.80
C LEU A 183 2.74 -22.94 -3.71
N ASN A 184 2.45 -22.38 -2.53
CA ASN A 184 1.90 -23.10 -1.37
C ASN A 184 2.70 -24.37 -1.00
N LEU A 185 4.03 -24.28 -1.05
CA LEU A 185 4.92 -25.37 -0.71
C LEU A 185 4.98 -25.57 0.81
N THR A 186 5.05 -26.83 1.22
CA THR A 186 5.46 -27.18 2.57
C THR A 186 6.99 -27.25 2.60
N VAL A 187 7.61 -26.46 3.47
CA VAL A 187 9.07 -26.41 3.61
C VAL A 187 9.48 -27.12 4.90
N GLU A 188 10.24 -28.21 4.75
CA GLU A 188 10.77 -28.96 5.89
C GLU A 188 11.81 -28.12 6.65
N ARG A 189 11.63 -28.00 7.96
CA ARG A 189 12.52 -27.26 8.85
C ARG A 189 12.73 -28.01 10.14
N LYS A 190 13.87 -27.75 10.78
CA LYS A 190 13.99 -28.06 12.22
C LYS A 190 12.91 -27.29 12.98
N PRO A 191 12.31 -27.87 14.03
CA PRO A 191 11.36 -27.17 14.87
C PRO A 191 11.93 -25.82 15.30
N MET A 192 11.19 -24.74 15.02
CA MET A 192 11.54 -23.38 15.41
C MET A 192 10.26 -22.65 15.80
N GLU A 193 10.40 -21.70 16.70
CA GLU A 193 9.32 -20.79 17.05
C GLU A 193 9.11 -19.76 15.93
N GLN A 194 7.85 -19.44 15.66
CA GLN A 194 7.48 -18.36 14.76
C GLN A 194 7.84 -17.04 15.44
N VAL A 195 8.77 -16.28 14.84
CA VAL A 195 9.24 -15.00 15.40
C VAL A 195 8.19 -13.90 15.27
N LEU A 196 7.67 -13.70 14.04
CA LEU A 196 6.58 -12.76 13.77
C LEU A 196 5.29 -13.52 13.47
N ASP A 197 4.18 -13.23 14.17
CA ASP A 197 2.90 -13.87 13.84
C ASP A 197 2.48 -13.50 12.41
N PRO A 198 2.20 -14.46 11.50
CA PRO A 198 1.89 -14.16 10.11
C PRO A 198 0.64 -13.31 9.92
N VAL A 199 -0.40 -13.49 10.73
CA VAL A 199 -1.67 -12.76 10.58
C VAL A 199 -1.49 -11.31 11.03
N ILE A 200 -0.85 -11.10 12.19
CA ILE A 200 -0.55 -9.76 12.71
C ILE A 200 0.43 -9.03 11.78
N SER A 201 1.45 -9.73 11.28
CA SER A 201 2.41 -9.20 10.31
C SER A 201 1.72 -8.66 9.07
N VAL A 202 0.87 -9.47 8.46
CA VAL A 202 0.14 -9.13 7.25
C VAL A 202 -0.84 -7.98 7.50
N MET A 203 -1.49 -7.95 8.66
CA MET A 203 -2.36 -6.84 9.06
C MET A 203 -1.59 -5.51 9.06
N HIS A 204 -0.46 -5.44 9.76
CA HIS A 204 0.37 -4.23 9.82
C HIS A 204 0.90 -3.84 8.45
N LEU A 205 1.34 -4.81 7.66
CA LEU A 205 1.81 -4.58 6.29
C LEU A 205 0.70 -4.00 5.39
N ALA A 206 -0.53 -4.48 5.53
CA ALA A 206 -1.70 -3.95 4.81
C ALA A 206 -2.09 -2.53 5.27
N GLU A 207 -1.96 -2.21 6.55
CA GLU A 207 -2.15 -0.85 7.05
C GLU A 207 -1.12 0.12 6.48
N LEU A 208 0.16 -0.28 6.46
CA LEU A 208 1.22 0.52 5.86
C LEU A 208 1.01 0.71 4.36
N ARG A 209 0.63 -0.36 3.64
CA ARG A 209 0.25 -0.29 2.21
C ARG A 209 -0.82 0.78 1.98
N ASN A 210 -1.88 0.79 2.78
CA ASN A 210 -2.97 1.78 2.66
C ASN A 210 -2.47 3.21 2.88
N MET A 211 -1.56 3.41 3.84
CA MET A 211 -0.93 4.71 4.06
C MET A 211 -0.16 5.16 2.81
N PHE A 212 0.70 4.31 2.25
CA PHE A 212 1.47 4.63 1.04
C PHE A 212 0.58 4.94 -0.18
N VAL A 213 -0.49 4.17 -0.36
CA VAL A 213 -1.46 4.39 -1.44
C VAL A 213 -2.12 5.77 -1.33
N SER A 214 -2.33 6.29 -0.11
CA SER A 214 -2.89 7.63 0.08
C SER A 214 -2.00 8.75 -0.46
N PHE A 215 -0.70 8.46 -0.64
CA PHE A 215 0.34 9.29 -1.27
C PHE A 215 0.63 8.89 -2.72
N ASN A 216 -0.22 8.06 -3.35
CA ASN A 216 -0.02 7.57 -4.71
C ASN A 216 1.27 6.76 -4.89
N MET A 217 1.68 6.04 -3.83
CA MET A 217 2.75 5.06 -3.84
C MET A 217 2.16 3.66 -3.74
N TYR A 218 2.65 2.73 -4.56
CA TYR A 218 2.10 1.37 -4.65
C TYR A 218 3.18 0.35 -4.25
N PRO A 219 3.34 0.07 -2.95
CA PRO A 219 4.43 -0.77 -2.46
C PRO A 219 4.30 -2.22 -2.91
N LEU A 220 5.42 -2.82 -3.29
CA LEU A 220 5.59 -4.20 -3.70
C LEU A 220 6.13 -5.02 -2.53
N LEU A 221 5.72 -6.28 -2.37
CA LEU A 221 6.46 -7.21 -1.51
C LEU A 221 7.89 -7.35 -2.06
N ASN A 222 8.87 -7.33 -1.16
CA ASN A 222 10.27 -7.53 -1.51
C ASN A 222 10.94 -8.54 -0.57
N GLY A 223 12.22 -8.86 -0.82
CA GLY A 223 13.08 -9.56 0.14
C GLY A 223 12.52 -10.88 0.67
N GLY A 224 12.70 -11.11 1.98
CA GLY A 224 12.22 -12.32 2.65
C GLY A 224 10.70 -12.42 2.66
N THR A 225 10.01 -11.26 2.64
CA THR A 225 8.54 -11.22 2.61
C THR A 225 7.98 -11.71 1.28
N LEU A 226 8.56 -11.30 0.15
CA LEU A 226 8.19 -11.79 -1.18
C LEU A 226 8.49 -13.28 -1.30
N LEU A 227 9.65 -13.75 -0.83
CA LEU A 227 10.02 -15.16 -0.83
C LEU A 227 9.03 -15.99 0.00
N GLY A 228 8.69 -15.54 1.21
CA GLY A 228 7.72 -16.20 2.07
C GLY A 228 6.35 -16.33 1.41
N TRP A 229 5.86 -15.23 0.83
CA TRP A 229 4.62 -15.26 0.06
C TRP A 229 4.73 -16.25 -1.11
N TYR A 230 5.73 -16.09 -1.97
CA TYR A 230 5.86 -16.86 -3.20
C TYR A 230 5.94 -18.36 -2.92
N ARG A 231 6.74 -18.76 -1.93
CA ARG A 231 6.99 -20.16 -1.61
C ARG A 231 5.88 -20.78 -0.77
N GLU A 232 5.41 -20.09 0.27
CA GLU A 232 4.65 -20.69 1.38
C GLU A 232 3.30 -20.01 1.64
N CYS A 233 2.93 -19.01 0.84
CA CYS A 233 1.71 -18.22 1.05
C CYS A 233 1.63 -17.63 2.48
N SER A 234 2.79 -17.31 3.07
CA SER A 234 2.91 -16.94 4.48
C SER A 234 4.16 -16.10 4.75
N VAL A 235 4.32 -15.63 5.99
CA VAL A 235 5.56 -15.02 6.48
C VAL A 235 6.53 -16.13 6.88
N ILE A 236 7.82 -15.98 6.53
CA ILE A 236 8.85 -16.97 6.85
C ILE A 236 9.01 -17.09 8.38
N PRO A 237 9.04 -18.30 8.97
CA PRO A 237 8.99 -18.46 10.43
C PRO A 237 10.06 -17.74 11.25
N HIS A 238 11.29 -17.66 10.74
CA HIS A 238 12.44 -17.07 11.43
C HIS A 238 12.76 -15.64 10.99
N THR A 239 11.91 -15.01 10.17
CA THR A 239 12.13 -13.62 9.79
C THR A 239 11.90 -12.70 10.98
N THR A 240 12.68 -11.64 11.09
CA THR A 240 12.57 -10.65 12.18
C THR A 240 11.93 -9.35 11.73
N ASP A 241 11.71 -9.20 10.42
CA ASP A 241 11.19 -8.03 9.73
C ASP A 241 10.33 -8.41 8.52
N LEU A 242 9.66 -7.41 7.98
CA LEU A 242 8.90 -7.46 6.74
C LEU A 242 9.46 -6.44 5.74
N ASP A 243 9.28 -6.69 4.45
CA ASP A 243 9.93 -5.91 3.39
C ASP A 243 8.92 -5.41 2.34
N PHE A 244 8.98 -4.11 2.09
CA PHE A 244 8.36 -3.46 0.94
C PHE A 244 9.39 -2.83 0.01
N SER A 245 9.00 -2.64 -1.25
CA SER A 245 9.69 -1.75 -2.17
C SER A 245 8.74 -0.78 -2.84
N VAL A 246 9.14 0.48 -2.98
CA VAL A 246 8.43 1.49 -3.76
C VAL A 246 9.34 1.97 -4.86
N LYS A 247 8.87 1.99 -6.12
CA LYS A 247 9.65 2.54 -7.22
C LYS A 247 10.00 4.00 -6.95
N TYR A 248 11.23 4.37 -7.27
CA TYR A 248 11.71 5.75 -7.19
C TYR A 248 10.79 6.73 -7.92
N ASP A 249 10.28 6.31 -9.08
CA ASP A 249 9.35 7.12 -9.86
C ASP A 249 7.95 7.22 -9.27
N GLU A 250 7.60 6.44 -8.25
CA GLU A 250 6.35 6.56 -7.50
C GLU A 250 6.58 7.19 -6.12
N PHE A 251 7.80 7.07 -5.59
CA PHE A 251 8.17 7.50 -4.24
C PHE A 251 7.98 9.02 -4.04
N ASP A 252 7.20 9.36 -3.02
CA ASP A 252 7.02 10.73 -2.53
C ASP A 252 7.60 10.83 -1.12
N ILE A 253 8.69 11.60 -1.00
CA ILE A 253 9.43 11.77 0.24
C ILE A 253 8.63 12.50 1.33
N SER A 254 7.52 13.18 0.99
CA SER A 254 6.65 13.80 1.97
C SER A 254 5.96 12.80 2.91
N ILE A 255 5.93 11.50 2.55
CA ILE A 255 5.46 10.43 3.46
C ILE A 255 6.22 10.43 4.79
N ILE A 256 7.48 10.89 4.79
CA ILE A 256 8.29 10.96 6.01
C ILE A 256 7.65 11.88 7.06
N GLU A 257 6.95 12.93 6.64
CA GLU A 257 6.21 13.80 7.55
C GLU A 257 5.09 13.05 8.27
N GLU A 258 4.47 12.04 7.63
CA GLU A 258 3.39 11.24 8.22
C GLU A 258 3.87 10.42 9.42
N PHE A 259 5.08 9.89 9.37
CA PHE A 259 5.67 9.11 10.49
C PHE A 259 6.07 9.97 11.70
N TRP A 260 5.97 11.30 11.58
CA TRP A 260 6.26 12.23 12.68
C TRP A 260 5.00 12.85 13.30
N LYS A 261 3.83 12.62 12.70
CA LYS A 261 2.58 13.15 13.26
C LYS A 261 2.24 12.43 14.56
N PRO A 262 1.73 13.13 15.59
CA PRO A 262 1.29 12.49 16.83
C PRO A 262 0.20 11.44 16.63
N SER A 263 -0.59 11.57 15.56
CA SER A 263 -1.68 10.66 15.19
C SER A 263 -1.24 9.50 14.30
N THR A 264 0.06 9.35 14.01
CA THR A 264 0.54 8.31 13.11
C THR A 264 0.32 6.93 13.69
N LYS A 265 0.13 5.94 12.80
CA LYS A 265 0.06 4.53 13.17
C LYS A 265 1.44 3.86 13.17
N PHE A 266 2.42 4.48 12.53
CA PHE A 266 3.75 3.93 12.33
C PHE A 266 4.83 4.93 12.74
N LEU A 267 5.82 4.48 13.49
CA LEU A 267 7.01 5.25 13.82
C LEU A 267 8.15 4.85 12.90
N MET A 268 8.86 5.85 12.37
CA MET A 268 10.11 5.61 11.65
C MET A 268 11.25 5.40 12.66
N ASN A 269 11.76 4.18 12.72
CA ASN A 269 12.83 3.76 13.61
C ASN A 269 14.21 4.08 13.03
N ARG A 270 14.35 3.89 11.72
CA ARG A 270 15.63 4.00 11.02
C ARG A 270 15.42 4.61 9.64
N ARG A 271 16.46 5.30 9.18
CA ARG A 271 16.55 5.85 7.82
C ARG A 271 17.98 5.70 7.34
N LEU A 272 18.16 5.17 6.14
CA LEU A 272 19.46 4.93 5.53
C LEU A 272 19.51 5.50 4.11
N GLY A 273 20.72 5.86 3.69
CA GLY A 273 21.02 6.27 2.32
C GLY A 273 20.36 7.57 1.83
N MET A 274 20.48 7.80 0.52
CA MET A 274 20.03 9.02 -0.16
C MET A 274 18.83 8.74 -1.07
N PRO A 275 17.83 9.64 -1.15
CA PRO A 275 16.62 9.48 -1.98
C PRO A 275 16.84 9.10 -3.43
N ASN A 276 17.96 9.52 -4.03
CA ASN A 276 18.29 9.32 -5.45
C ASN A 276 19.18 8.10 -5.73
N ASP A 277 19.51 7.28 -4.73
CA ASP A 277 20.47 6.18 -4.93
C ASP A 277 20.21 4.96 -4.04
N SER A 278 19.90 5.14 -2.75
CA SER A 278 19.88 4.02 -1.79
C SER A 278 18.98 4.22 -0.59
N PHE A 279 17.84 4.86 -0.79
CA PHE A 279 16.98 5.21 0.31
C PHE A 279 16.24 4.00 0.87
N GLU A 280 16.27 3.89 2.20
CA GLU A 280 15.58 2.87 2.97
C GLU A 280 15.06 3.51 4.25
N ILE A 281 13.87 3.12 4.67
CA ILE A 281 13.34 3.42 6.01
C ILE A 281 12.86 2.15 6.68
N THR A 282 13.08 2.05 7.98
CA THR A 282 12.44 1.04 8.83
C THR A 282 11.35 1.73 9.63
N VAL A 283 10.14 1.20 9.57
CA VAL A 283 9.01 1.67 10.37
C VAL A 283 8.45 0.53 11.21
N SER A 284 7.86 0.84 12.37
CA SER A 284 7.10 -0.15 13.16
C SER A 284 5.73 0.42 13.55
N PRO A 285 4.71 -0.43 13.71
CA PRO A 285 3.45 -0.04 14.34
C PRO A 285 3.71 0.56 15.73
N VAL A 286 3.03 1.65 16.06
CA VAL A 286 3.16 2.32 17.37
C VAL A 286 2.77 1.39 18.52
N ASP A 287 1.68 0.65 18.33
CA ASP A 287 1.09 -0.26 19.31
C ASP A 287 1.78 -1.63 19.36
N ASN A 288 2.57 -1.96 18.33
CA ASN A 288 3.25 -3.24 18.22
C ASN A 288 4.66 -3.07 17.60
N PRO A 289 5.60 -2.48 18.34
CA PRO A 289 6.92 -2.11 17.81
C PRO A 289 7.77 -3.30 17.36
N GLY A 290 7.43 -4.51 17.82
CA GLY A 290 8.11 -5.77 17.47
C GLY A 290 7.87 -6.28 16.04
N TYR A 291 7.14 -5.53 15.21
CA TYR A 291 6.89 -5.84 13.80
C TYR A 291 7.52 -4.77 12.89
N PRO A 292 8.86 -4.73 12.79
CA PRO A 292 9.53 -3.79 11.90
C PRO A 292 9.24 -4.12 10.43
N ILE A 293 9.06 -3.06 9.64
CA ILE A 293 8.85 -3.13 8.20
C ILE A 293 9.89 -2.23 7.54
N ASP A 294 10.77 -2.84 6.75
CA ASP A 294 11.74 -2.14 5.92
C ASP A 294 11.09 -1.77 4.58
N VAL A 295 11.17 -0.49 4.23
CA VAL A 295 10.67 0.05 2.96
C VAL A 295 11.85 0.56 2.16
N PHE A 296 12.17 -0.18 1.10
CA PHE A 296 13.23 0.15 0.16
C PHE A 296 12.70 1.02 -0.98
N VAL A 297 13.47 2.04 -1.37
CA VAL A 297 13.24 2.69 -2.66
C VAL A 297 13.95 1.87 -3.73
N MET A 298 13.20 1.47 -4.74
CA MET A 298 13.68 0.68 -5.86
C MET A 298 13.96 1.58 -7.07
N TYR A 299 15.17 1.48 -7.61
CA TYR A 299 15.64 2.28 -8.73
C TYR A 299 15.75 1.41 -9.98
N ASP A 300 15.48 2.01 -11.14
CA ASP A 300 15.65 1.34 -12.42
C ASP A 300 16.91 1.82 -13.12
N GLU A 301 17.71 0.87 -13.59
CA GLU A 301 18.75 1.08 -14.58
C GLU A 301 18.31 0.46 -15.92
N THR A 302 19.14 0.56 -16.96
CA THR A 302 18.75 0.16 -18.33
C THR A 302 18.26 -1.29 -18.45
N ASN A 303 18.78 -2.21 -17.64
CA ASN A 303 18.55 -3.65 -17.77
C ASN A 303 18.16 -4.35 -16.45
N HIS A 304 18.09 -3.62 -15.34
CA HIS A 304 17.74 -4.21 -14.04
C HIS A 304 17.16 -3.15 -13.12
N SER A 305 16.41 -3.61 -12.13
CA SER A 305 16.03 -2.80 -10.97
C SER A 305 16.97 -3.11 -9.81
N TYR A 306 17.15 -2.18 -8.87
CA TYR A 306 17.90 -2.48 -7.65
C TYR A 306 17.33 -1.78 -6.42
N VAL A 307 17.52 -2.40 -5.26
CA VAL A 307 17.46 -1.73 -3.95
C VAL A 307 18.85 -1.75 -3.33
N SER A 308 19.07 -0.89 -2.35
CA SER A 308 20.33 -0.89 -1.59
C SER A 308 20.07 -1.36 -0.17
N GLY A 309 21.06 -2.01 0.43
CA GLY A 309 21.12 -2.25 1.86
C GLY A 309 22.46 -1.81 2.43
N THR A 310 22.56 -1.76 3.76
CA THR A 310 23.82 -1.47 4.46
C THR A 310 24.06 -2.47 5.56
N ASN A 311 25.31 -2.93 5.73
CA ASN A 311 25.66 -3.74 6.88
C ASN A 311 25.89 -2.89 8.14
N HIS A 312 26.20 -3.56 9.26
CA HIS A 312 26.44 -2.95 10.56
C HIS A 312 27.66 -2.00 10.62
N ILE A 313 28.56 -2.04 9.64
CA ILE A 313 29.73 -1.14 9.54
C ILE A 313 29.46 0.00 8.53
N GLY A 314 28.24 0.07 7.97
CA GLY A 314 27.85 1.09 6.99
C GLY A 314 28.35 0.82 5.57
N MET A 315 28.87 -0.37 5.28
CA MET A 315 29.17 -0.78 3.91
C MET A 315 27.86 -0.97 3.15
N LYS A 316 27.78 -0.37 1.96
CA LYS A 316 26.60 -0.40 1.10
C LYS A 316 26.65 -1.58 0.13
N PHE A 317 25.50 -2.23 -0.05
CA PHE A 317 25.26 -3.31 -1.00
C PHE A 317 24.13 -2.92 -1.94
N ARG A 318 24.14 -3.47 -3.16
CA ARG A 318 23.03 -3.35 -4.11
C ARG A 318 22.51 -4.74 -4.43
N TYR A 319 21.22 -4.94 -4.20
CA TYR A 319 20.50 -6.15 -4.59
C TYR A 319 19.85 -5.87 -5.94
N LYS A 320 20.26 -6.61 -6.97
CA LYS A 320 19.80 -6.42 -8.35
C LYS A 320 18.72 -7.43 -8.68
N TYR A 321 17.71 -6.98 -9.40
CA TYR A 321 16.58 -7.79 -9.83
C TYR A 321 16.34 -7.61 -11.32
N PRO A 322 15.66 -8.56 -11.99
CA PRO A 322 15.05 -8.29 -13.29
C PRO A 322 14.25 -6.98 -13.26
N LEU A 323 14.12 -6.32 -14.42
CA LEU A 323 13.35 -5.08 -14.49
C LEU A 323 11.92 -5.28 -13.98
N TYR A 324 11.55 -4.52 -12.95
CA TYR A 324 10.17 -4.46 -12.45
C TYR A 324 9.35 -3.51 -13.33
N ASP A 325 8.98 -3.94 -14.54
CA ASP A 325 8.21 -3.13 -15.50
C ASP A 325 6.69 -3.26 -15.30
N ARG A 326 6.23 -4.35 -14.65
CA ARG A 326 4.82 -4.69 -14.47
C ARG A 326 4.55 -5.25 -13.09
N TYR A 327 3.44 -4.79 -12.51
CA TYR A 327 3.00 -5.26 -11.20
C TYR A 327 1.80 -6.18 -11.37
N CYS A 328 1.78 -7.21 -10.57
CA CYS A 328 0.66 -8.12 -10.39
C CYS A 328 0.16 -8.01 -8.94
N SER A 329 -1.02 -8.56 -8.68
CA SER A 329 -1.61 -8.63 -7.36
C SER A 329 -1.50 -10.04 -6.80
N ALA A 330 -1.37 -10.14 -5.49
CA ALA A 330 -1.26 -11.37 -4.74
C ALA A 330 -2.16 -11.31 -3.50
N ASP A 331 -2.67 -12.47 -3.07
CA ASP A 331 -3.24 -12.63 -1.73
C ASP A 331 -2.15 -13.12 -0.78
N LEU A 332 -2.07 -12.50 0.39
CA LEU A 332 -1.32 -13.01 1.53
C LEU A 332 -2.24 -12.92 2.74
N LYS A 333 -2.74 -14.07 3.20
CA LYS A 333 -3.63 -14.21 4.37
C LYS A 333 -4.84 -13.26 4.31
N GLY A 334 -5.49 -13.16 3.15
CA GLY A 334 -6.68 -12.33 2.95
C GLY A 334 -6.40 -10.85 2.69
N LYS A 335 -5.14 -10.43 2.59
CA LYS A 335 -4.77 -9.05 2.24
C LYS A 335 -4.10 -9.00 0.87
N LEU A 336 -4.51 -8.03 0.05
CA LEU A 336 -3.94 -7.81 -1.28
C LEU A 336 -2.58 -7.12 -1.19
N PHE A 337 -1.57 -7.67 -1.85
CA PHE A 337 -0.31 -6.95 -2.07
C PHE A 337 0.06 -6.92 -3.54
N TRP A 338 0.85 -5.93 -3.92
CA TRP A 338 1.47 -5.90 -5.24
C TRP A 338 2.79 -6.63 -5.21
N ILE A 339 3.11 -7.28 -6.33
CA ILE A 339 4.32 -8.06 -6.55
C ILE A 339 4.80 -7.87 -7.98
N THR A 340 6.00 -8.36 -8.29
CA THR A 340 6.40 -8.60 -9.69
C THR A 340 5.46 -9.63 -10.34
N CYS A 341 5.22 -9.50 -11.65
CA CYS A 341 4.52 -10.53 -12.41
C CYS A 341 5.37 -11.78 -12.70
N ASP A 342 6.68 -11.76 -12.39
CA ASP A 342 7.60 -12.89 -12.44
C ASP A 342 8.30 -13.06 -11.07
N PRO A 343 7.60 -13.59 -10.06
CA PRO A 343 8.17 -13.78 -8.73
C PRO A 343 9.30 -14.81 -8.72
N GLU A 344 9.24 -15.82 -9.58
CA GLU A 344 10.26 -16.86 -9.69
C GLU A 344 11.60 -16.28 -10.13
N GLY A 345 11.60 -15.45 -11.18
CA GLY A 345 12.81 -14.81 -11.69
C GLY A 345 13.47 -13.88 -10.66
N VAL A 346 12.68 -13.21 -9.82
CA VAL A 346 13.20 -12.37 -8.73
C VAL A 346 13.77 -13.21 -7.60
N VAL A 347 13.07 -14.25 -7.17
CA VAL A 347 13.48 -15.06 -6.02
C VAL A 347 14.74 -15.87 -6.33
N LYS A 348 14.83 -16.49 -7.53
CA LYS A 348 15.98 -17.31 -7.93
C LYS A 348 17.28 -16.53 -8.16
N VAL A 349 17.19 -15.26 -8.57
CA VAL A 349 18.38 -14.41 -8.75
C VAL A 349 19.06 -14.10 -7.41
N ASN A 350 18.32 -14.17 -6.30
CA ASN A 350 18.84 -13.90 -4.95
C ASN A 350 19.33 -15.17 -4.22
N GLU A 351 19.42 -16.32 -4.89
CA GLU A 351 19.94 -17.58 -4.32
C GLU A 351 21.46 -17.78 -4.52
N TYR A 352 22.21 -16.78 -4.98
CA TYR A 352 23.66 -16.85 -5.23
C TYR A 352 24.50 -16.05 -4.24
#